data_AF-A0A1P8C779-F1
#
_entry.id   AF-A0A1P8C779-F1
#
_cell.length_a   1.000
_cell.length_b   1.000
_cell.length_c   1.000
_cell.angle_alpha   90.00
_cell.angle_beta   90.00
_cell.angle_gamma   90.00
#
_symmetry.space_group_name_H-M   'P 1'
#
loop_
_entity.id
_entity.type
_entity.pdbx_description
1 polymer ?
#
loop_
_entity_poly.entity_id
_entity_poly.type
_entity_poly.pdbx_seq_one_letter_code
_entity_poly.pdbx_strand_id
1 'polypeptide(L)'
;MAVFMLVLIIFVFFMLQFILSEHTLFSQDMLSPLESGFESLKTSSLFGSYFFLMAVLFVLFDMELILILPGVLSFSFVDSFWVLLFAFMLITLLLEWILSGLKWIV
;
A
#
# COMPACT_ATOMS: atom_id res chain seq x y z
N MET A 1 2.97 2.39 -27.86
CA MET A 1 3.67 3.63 -28.30
C MET A 1 3.87 4.61 -27.14
N ALA A 2 2.80 5.09 -26.50
CA ALA A 2 2.90 6.07 -25.39
C ALA A 2 3.71 5.57 -24.18
N VAL A 3 3.52 4.31 -23.76
CA VAL A 3 4.28 3.71 -22.65
C VAL A 3 5.78 3.69 -22.94
N PHE A 4 6.17 3.37 -24.18
CA PHE A 4 7.56 3.34 -24.60
C PHE A 4 8.21 4.74 -24.57
N MET A 5 7.47 5.77 -25.00
CA MET A 5 7.90 7.17 -24.91
C MET A 5 8.11 7.60 -23.45
N LEU A 6 7.22 7.19 -22.56
CA LEU A 6 7.28 7.53 -21.13
C LEU A 6 8.51 6.89 -20.46
N VAL A 7 8.78 5.61 -20.75
CA VAL A 7 9.97 4.91 -20.27
C VAL A 7 11.26 5.59 -20.77
N LEU A 8 11.28 5.98 -22.05
CA LEU A 8 12.42 6.71 -22.63
C LEU A 8 12.68 8.04 -21.92
N ILE A 9 11.62 8.81 -21.64
CA ILE A 9 11.74 10.10 -20.94
C ILE A 9 12.33 9.88 -19.54
N ILE A 10 11.79 8.93 -18.76
CA ILE A 10 12.30 8.63 -17.42
C ILE A 10 13.78 8.23 -17.46
N PHE A 11 14.17 7.41 -18.44
CA PHE A 11 15.55 6.97 -18.58
C PHE A 11 16.51 8.14 -18.88
N VAL A 12 16.10 9.07 -19.75
CA VAL A 12 16.90 10.26 -20.07
C VAL A 12 17.06 11.15 -18.82
N PHE A 13 15.98 11.37 -18.05
CA PHE A 13 16.06 12.14 -16.81
C PHE A 13 16.98 11.48 -15.77
N PHE A 14 16.92 10.16 -15.61
CA PHE A 14 17.81 9.42 -14.73
C PHE A 14 19.28 9.58 -15.14
N MET A 15 19.57 9.46 -16.44
CA MET A 15 20.94 9.63 -16.96
C MET A 15 21.45 11.05 -16.77
N LEU A 16 20.61 12.06 -17.00
CA LEU A 16 20.96 13.46 -16.75
C LEU A 16 21.32 13.69 -15.27
N GLN A 17 20.52 13.15 -14.35
CA GLN A 17 20.80 13.26 -12.92
C GLN A 17 22.12 12.59 -12.54
N PHE A 18 22.41 11.40 -13.10
CA PHE A 18 23.65 10.70 -12.85
C PHE A 18 24.88 11.50 -13.32
N ILE A 19 24.79 12.13 -14.50
CA ILE A 19 25.89 12.93 -15.06
C ILE A 19 26.08 14.26 -14.31
N LEU A 20 24.98 14.88 -13.85
CA LEU A 20 25.01 16.15 -13.12
C LEU A 20 25.37 15.99 -11.63
N SER A 21 25.36 14.77 -11.09
CA SER A 21 25.67 14.51 -9.69
C SER A 21 27.17 14.66 -9.44
N GLU A 22 27.56 15.68 -8.68
CA GLU A 22 28.91 15.79 -8.13
C GLU A 22 29.14 14.66 -7.12
N HIS A 23 29.99 13.70 -7.46
CA HIS A 23 30.46 12.67 -6.52
C HIS A 23 31.51 13.30 -5.59
N THR A 24 31.06 14.09 -4.61
CA THR A 24 31.92 14.44 -3.48
C THR A 24 32.37 13.13 -2.80
N LEU A 25 33.62 13.07 -2.35
CA LEU A 25 34.16 11.91 -1.64
C LEU A 25 33.24 11.60 -0.45
N PHE A 26 32.38 10.60 -0.61
CA PHE A 26 31.44 10.18 0.41
C PHE A 26 32.24 9.70 1.62
N SER A 27 32.37 10.54 2.64
CA SER A 27 32.89 10.11 3.92
C SER A 27 31.89 9.12 4.53
N GLN A 28 32.38 8.14 5.30
CA GLN A 28 31.53 7.14 5.97
C GLN A 28 30.41 7.79 6.80
N ASP A 29 30.61 9.01 7.28
CA ASP A 29 29.63 9.77 8.07
C ASP A 29 28.49 10.40 7.24
N MET A 30 28.64 10.53 5.92
CA MET A 30 27.55 10.92 5.01
C MET A 30 26.77 9.73 4.46
N LEU A 31 27.37 8.54 4.51
CA LEU A 31 26.77 7.27 4.09
C LEU A 31 26.14 6.51 5.26
N SER A 32 26.40 6.93 6.50
CA SER A 32 25.68 6.40 7.65
C SER A 32 24.21 6.85 7.56
N PRO A 33 23.26 5.96 7.86
CA PRO A 33 21.89 6.40 8.11
C PRO A 33 21.93 7.48 9.20
N LEU A 34 21.04 8.46 9.09
CA LEU A 34 20.98 9.66 9.94
C LEU A 34 20.68 9.27 11.40
N GLU A 35 21.70 8.78 12.09
CA GLU A 35 21.67 8.25 13.44
C GLU A 35 22.47 9.20 14.31
N SER A 36 21.82 10.25 14.79
CA SER A 36 22.29 10.86 16.04
C SER A 36 22.11 9.82 17.16
N GLY A 37 23.09 8.91 17.30
CA GLY A 37 23.29 8.08 18.48
C GLY A 37 22.26 6.99 18.79
N PHE A 38 21.43 6.57 17.84
CA PHE A 38 20.60 5.37 18.02
C PHE A 38 21.13 4.26 17.13
N GLU A 39 21.62 3.18 17.76
CA GLU A 39 21.93 1.94 17.05
C GLU A 39 20.72 1.56 16.19
N SER A 40 20.93 1.36 14.88
CA SER A 40 19.94 0.75 14.01
C SER A 40 19.39 -0.47 14.75
N LEU A 41 18.09 -0.53 15.00
CA LEU A 41 17.45 -1.74 15.50
C LEU A 41 17.75 -2.85 14.48
N LYS A 42 18.81 -3.62 14.74
CA LYS A 42 19.27 -4.79 13.96
C LYS A 42 18.31 -5.96 14.12
N THR A 43 17.01 -5.68 14.17
CA THR A 43 15.98 -6.68 14.30
C THR A 43 15.03 -6.48 13.14
N SER A 44 15.27 -7.26 12.08
CA SER A 44 14.36 -7.52 10.96
C SER A 44 13.04 -8.19 11.38
N SER A 45 12.65 -8.06 12.64
CA SER A 45 11.56 -8.76 13.31
C SER A 45 10.62 -7.78 14.02
N LEU A 46 10.48 -6.55 13.52
CA LEU A 46 9.54 -5.56 14.05
C LEU A 46 8.65 -4.93 12.97
N PHE A 47 8.41 -5.63 11.85
CA PHE A 47 7.16 -5.38 11.14
C PHE A 47 6.04 -5.96 11.99
N GLY A 48 5.37 -5.10 12.76
CA GLY A 48 4.28 -5.49 13.63
C GLY A 48 3.21 -6.27 12.85
N SER A 49 2.62 -7.27 13.49
CA SER A 49 1.52 -8.09 12.94
C SER A 49 0.34 -7.25 12.40
N TYR A 50 0.21 -6.00 12.84
CA TYR A 50 -0.71 -5.00 12.30
C TYR A 50 -0.54 -4.73 10.80
N PHE A 51 0.70 -4.62 10.31
CA PHE A 51 0.94 -4.40 8.88
C PHE A 51 0.52 -5.62 8.04
N PHE A 52 0.75 -6.82 8.57
CA PHE A 52 0.31 -8.06 7.94
C PHE A 52 -1.23 -8.15 7.91
N LEU A 53 -1.90 -7.85 9.03
CA LEU A 53 -3.35 -7.84 9.10
C LEU A 53 -3.94 -6.82 8.12
N MET A 54 -3.37 -5.61 8.05
CA MET A 54 -3.83 -4.57 7.12
C MET A 54 -3.70 -4.99 5.65
N ALA A 55 -2.64 -5.73 5.30
CA ALA A 55 -2.48 -6.26 3.95
C ALA A 55 -3.52 -7.33 3.60
N VAL A 56 -3.83 -8.24 4.54
CA VAL A 56 -4.87 -9.27 4.34
C VAL A 56 -6.25 -8.63 4.24
N LEU A 57 -6.57 -7.68 5.12
CA LEU A 57 -7.77 -6.85 5.09
C LEU A 57 -7.93 -6.15 3.73
N PHE A 58 -6.87 -5.49 3.25
CA PHE A 58 -6.89 -4.77 1.99
C PHE A 58 -7.19 -5.71 0.81
N VAL A 59 -6.56 -6.89 0.77
CA VAL A 59 -6.81 -7.88 -0.29
C VAL A 59 -8.24 -8.42 -0.23
N LEU A 60 -8.77 -8.68 0.97
CA LEU A 60 -10.16 -9.14 1.13
C LEU A 60 -11.16 -8.09 0.63
N PHE A 61 -11.01 -6.83 1.04
CA PHE A 61 -11.91 -5.76 0.60
C PHE A 61 -11.81 -5.47 -0.90
N ASP A 62 -10.63 -5.55 -1.50
CA ASP A 62 -10.46 -5.34 -2.93
C ASP A 62 -11.15 -6.46 -3.75
N MET A 63 -11.01 -7.72 -3.31
CA MET A 63 -11.69 -8.86 -3.93
C MET A 63 -13.22 -8.74 -3.86
N GLU A 64 -13.75 -8.27 -2.74
CA GLU A 64 -15.18 -8.10 -2.59
C GLU A 64 -15.74 -6.89 -3.37
N LEU A 65 -14.97 -5.80 -3.51
CA LEU A 65 -15.34 -4.65 -4.35
C LEU A 65 -15.44 -5.04 -5.82
N ILE A 66 -14.52 -5.87 -6.32
CA ILE A 66 -14.58 -6.42 -7.68
C ILE A 66 -15.88 -7.19 -7.90
N LEU A 67 -16.37 -7.90 -6.89
CA LEU A 67 -17.60 -8.69 -6.97
C LEU A 67 -18.86 -7.82 -7.07
N ILE A 68 -18.85 -6.62 -6.47
CA ILE A 68 -19.97 -5.65 -6.49
C ILE A 68 -20.01 -4.83 -7.78
N LEU A 69 -18.86 -4.56 -8.38
CA LEU A 69 -18.71 -3.74 -9.59
C LEU A 69 -19.73 -4.06 -10.71
N PRO A 70 -20.02 -5.32 -11.08
CA PRO A 70 -21.06 -5.62 -12.07
C PRO A 70 -22.47 -5.20 -11.65
N GLY A 71 -22.83 -5.28 -10.37
CA GLY A 71 -24.10 -4.80 -9.84
C GLY A 71 -24.24 -3.27 -9.93
N VAL A 72 -23.13 -2.54 -9.74
CA VAL A 72 -23.07 -1.08 -9.94
C VAL A 72 -23.28 -0.72 -11.40
N LEU A 73 -22.56 -1.38 -12.30
CA LEU A 73 -22.56 -1.06 -13.72
C LEU A 73 -23.89 -1.37 -14.40
N SER A 74 -24.60 -2.39 -13.93
CA SER A 74 -25.89 -2.82 -14.50
C SER A 74 -27.11 -2.10 -13.92
N PHE A 75 -26.92 -1.18 -12.96
CA PHE A 75 -28.01 -0.54 -12.19
C PHE A 75 -29.01 -1.53 -11.57
N SER A 76 -28.64 -2.81 -11.44
CA SER A 76 -29.49 -3.87 -10.91
C SER A 76 -29.40 -4.00 -9.39
N PHE A 77 -28.88 -2.99 -8.69
CA PHE A 77 -28.80 -2.96 -7.22
C PHE A 77 -30.14 -3.15 -6.51
N VAL A 78 -31.25 -3.04 -7.24
CA VAL A 78 -32.60 -3.28 -6.72
C VAL A 78 -32.86 -4.78 -6.50
N ASP A 79 -32.06 -5.67 -7.10
CA ASP A 79 -32.18 -7.09 -6.85
C ASP A 79 -31.74 -7.41 -5.41
N SER A 80 -32.58 -8.18 -4.71
CA SER A 80 -32.35 -8.59 -3.32
C SER A 80 -30.99 -9.27 -3.09
N PHE A 81 -30.42 -9.87 -4.13
CA PHE A 81 -29.10 -10.49 -4.11
C PHE A 81 -27.97 -9.46 -3.91
N TRP A 82 -27.98 -8.35 -4.65
CA TRP A 82 -26.94 -7.31 -4.55
C TRP A 82 -27.02 -6.56 -3.22
N VAL A 83 -28.23 -6.32 -2.73
CA VAL A 83 -28.45 -5.72 -1.41
C VAL A 83 -27.94 -6.65 -0.29
N LEU A 84 -28.18 -7.96 -0.40
CA LEU A 84 -27.72 -8.93 0.58
C LEU A 84 -26.20 -9.09 0.57
N LEU A 85 -25.58 -9.10 -0.60
CA LEU A 85 -24.12 -9.07 -0.75
C LEU A 85 -23.53 -7.82 -0.10
N PHE A 86 -24.09 -6.64 -0.38
CA PHE A 86 -23.61 -5.39 0.23
C PHE A 86 -23.83 -5.35 1.75
N ALA A 87 -24.93 -5.91 2.26
CA ALA A 87 -25.16 -6.01 3.69
C ALA A 87 -24.17 -6.98 4.36
N PHE A 88 -23.88 -8.11 3.71
CA PHE A 88 -22.88 -9.08 4.19
C PHE A 88 -21.50 -8.43 4.33
N MET A 89 -21.09 -7.61 3.36
CA MET A 89 -19.85 -6.83 3.39
C MET A 89 -19.72 -5.89 4.58
N LEU A 90 -20.78 -5.14 4.86
CA LEU A 90 -20.79 -4.21 5.98
C LEU A 90 -20.68 -4.97 7.30
N ILE A 91 -21.32 -6.14 7.38
CA ILE A 91 -21.26 -7.00 8.57
C ILE A 91 -19.86 -7.59 8.73
N THR A 92 -19.21 -8.08 7.67
CA THR A 92 -17.84 -8.63 7.75
C THR A 92 -16.84 -7.56 8.19
N LEU A 93 -16.91 -6.35 7.62
CA LEU A 93 -16.10 -5.22 8.03
C LEU A 93 -16.35 -4.82 9.50
N LEU A 94 -17.60 -4.74 9.93
CA LEU A 94 -17.95 -4.43 11.33
C LEU A 94 -17.46 -5.50 12.29
N LEU A 95 -17.62 -6.78 11.92
CA LEU A 95 -17.17 -7.90 12.73
C LEU A 95 -15.65 -7.87 12.89
N GLU A 96 -14.93 -7.60 11.80
CA GLU A 96 -13.48 -7.51 11.82
C GLU A 96 -13.01 -6.31 12.63
N TRP A 97 -13.65 -5.14 12.50
CA TRP A 97 -13.36 -3.97 13.34
C TRP A 97 -13.49 -4.29 14.84
N ILE A 98 -14.52 -5.05 15.22
CA ILE A 98 -14.79 -5.43 16.62
C ILE A 98 -13.80 -6.50 17.11
N LEU A 99 -13.44 -7.48 16.27
CA LEU A 99 -12.58 -8.61 16.62
C LEU A 99 -11.09 -8.27 16.61
N SER A 100 -10.61 -7.53 15.61
CA SER A 100 -9.19 -7.44 15.30
C SER A 100 -8.51 -6.18 15.83
N GLY A 101 -9.24 -5.30 16.51
CA GLY A 101 -8.64 -4.17 17.20
C GLY A 101 -7.76 -3.35 16.25
N LEU A 102 -8.39 -2.52 15.42
CA LEU A 102 -7.80 -1.24 15.01
C LEU A 102 -7.66 -0.34 16.25
N LYS A 103 -6.96 -0.84 17.28
CA LYS A 103 -6.49 -0.06 18.40
C LYS A 103 -5.37 0.76 17.80
N TRP A 104 -5.74 1.92 17.28
CA TRP A 104 -4.84 3.03 17.07
C TRP A 104 -4.18 3.32 18.42
N ILE A 105 -3.10 2.61 18.70
CA ILE A 105 -2.10 3.08 19.64
C ILE A 105 -1.23 3.97 18.76
N VAL A 106 -1.48 5.26 18.91
CA VAL A 106 -0.54 6.33 18.54
C VAL A 106 0.82 6.01 19.14
#